data_AF-A0A2H5XGC6-F1
#
_entry.id   AF-A0A2H5XGC6-F1
#
_cell.length_a   1.000
_cell.length_b   1.000
_cell.length_c   1.000
_cell.angle_alpha   90.00
_cell.angle_beta   90.00
_cell.angle_gamma   90.00
#
_symmetry.space_group_name_H-M   'P 1'
#
loop_
_entity.id
_entity.type
_entity.pdbx_description
1 polymer ?
#
loop_
_entity_poly.entity_id
_entity_poly.type
_entity_poly.pdbx_seq_one_letter_code
_entity_poly.pdbx_strand_id
1 'polypeptide(L)'
;MLMALVLWHLLYLLTPRGQEQLRHLRWTRKDFADIAQMLKCYLGLSGTKPQFGRFSWVEKLEYYAVVWGTAVMVTTGLALWFEAQALTFLPLWVWHIARLVHSYEALLAFLSVIVWHLYHVHFKPGVFPMNSAWLTGKISLRHWLEEHPLDAQPAPFKRRDAERTDGECNG
;
A
#
# COMPACT_ATOMS: atom_id res chain seq x y z
N MET A 1 1.69 16.44 -12.32
CA MET A 1 2.54 15.63 -11.42
C MET A 1 2.03 14.18 -11.29
N LEU A 2 0.80 13.95 -10.84
CA LEU A 2 0.24 12.59 -10.66
C LEU A 2 0.29 11.71 -11.93
N MET A 3 -0.09 12.26 -13.09
CA MET A 3 -0.03 11.51 -14.36
C MET A 3 1.39 11.03 -14.71
N ALA A 4 2.42 11.84 -14.41
CA ALA A 4 3.82 11.45 -14.65
C ALA A 4 4.27 10.33 -13.69
N LEU A 5 3.84 10.39 -12.42
CA LEU A 5 4.09 9.32 -11.44
C LEU A 5 3.43 8.01 -11.87
N VAL A 6 2.19 8.06 -12.36
CA VAL A 6 1.48 6.89 -12.89
C VAL A 6 2.21 6.30 -14.07
N LEU A 7 2.61 7.12 -15.05
CA LEU A 7 3.37 6.66 -16.21
C LEU A 7 4.70 6.03 -15.79
N TRP A 8 5.44 6.68 -14.89
CA TRP A 8 6.67 6.11 -14.33
C TRP A 8 6.44 4.77 -13.63
N HIS A 9 5.40 4.68 -12.81
CA HIS A 9 5.05 3.46 -12.10
C HIS A 9 4.68 2.32 -13.05
N LEU A 10 3.88 2.62 -14.09
CA LEU A 10 3.54 1.64 -15.13
C LEU A 10 4.80 1.14 -15.85
N LEU A 11 5.74 2.03 -16.18
CA LEU A 11 7.02 1.64 -16.78
C LEU A 11 7.87 0.79 -15.81
N TYR A 12 7.89 1.12 -14.52
CA TYR A 12 8.59 0.34 -13.50
C TYR A 12 7.99 -1.07 -13.36
N LEU A 13 6.67 -1.22 -13.44
CA LEU A 13 6.02 -2.53 -13.35
C LEU A 13 6.38 -3.48 -14.52
N LEU A 14 6.83 -2.94 -15.65
CA LEU A 14 7.32 -3.75 -16.77
C LEU A 14 8.72 -4.33 -16.51
N THR A 15 9.46 -3.83 -15.51
CA THR A 15 10.76 -4.38 -15.13
C THR A 15 10.62 -5.73 -14.42
N PRO A 16 11.62 -6.63 -14.51
CA PRO A 16 11.54 -7.95 -13.87
C PRO A 16 11.35 -7.88 -12.34
N ARG A 17 11.92 -6.85 -11.69
CA ARG A 17 11.71 -6.59 -10.25
C ARG A 17 10.28 -6.16 -9.95
N GLY A 18 9.69 -5.31 -10.78
CA GLY A 18 8.29 -4.89 -10.65
C GLY A 18 7.31 -6.05 -10.82
N GLN A 19 7.55 -6.93 -11.80
CA GLN A 19 6.72 -8.10 -12.04
C GLN A 19 6.77 -9.14 -10.90
N GLU A 20 7.93 -9.30 -10.27
CA GLU A 20 8.08 -10.17 -9.10
C GLU A 20 7.25 -9.64 -7.91
N GLN A 21 7.35 -8.33 -7.62
CA GLN A 21 6.53 -7.70 -6.58
C GLN A 21 5.03 -7.80 -6.88
N LEU A 22 4.62 -7.57 -8.13
CA LEU A 22 3.22 -7.66 -8.53
C LEU A 22 2.67 -9.08 -8.33
N ARG A 23 3.50 -10.12 -8.56
CA ARG A 23 3.12 -11.52 -8.34
C ARG A 23 2.79 -11.80 -6.88
N HIS A 24 3.50 -11.19 -5.94
CA HIS A 24 3.23 -11.30 -4.50
C HIS A 24 2.00 -10.50 -4.05
N LEU A 25 1.61 -9.46 -4.80
CA LEU A 25 0.41 -8.65 -4.58
C LEU A 25 -0.86 -9.25 -5.21
N ARG A 26 -0.77 -10.40 -5.90
CA ARG A 26 -1.96 -11.06 -6.46
C ARG A 26 -2.85 -11.62 -5.36
N TRP A 27 -4.16 -11.40 -5.52
CA TRP A 27 -5.18 -12.01 -4.67
C TRP A 27 -5.08 -13.53 -4.73
N THR A 28 -4.93 -14.14 -3.57
CA THR A 28 -4.89 -15.59 -3.39
C THR A 28 -6.12 -16.02 -2.58
N ARG A 29 -6.59 -17.26 -2.77
CA ARG A 29 -7.72 -17.81 -1.99
C ARG A 29 -7.48 -17.76 -0.47
N LYS A 30 -6.22 -17.78 -0.04
CA LYS A 30 -5.81 -17.61 1.35
C LYS A 30 -6.14 -16.23 1.92
N ASP A 31 -6.02 -15.16 1.11
CA ASP A 31 -6.35 -13.79 1.55
C ASP A 31 -7.83 -13.67 1.96
N PHE A 32 -8.74 -14.34 1.25
CA PHE A 32 -10.17 -14.37 1.60
C PHE A 32 -10.45 -15.14 2.89
N ALA A 33 -9.71 -16.22 3.16
CA ALA A 33 -9.81 -16.95 4.41
C ALA A 33 -9.29 -16.11 5.58
N ASP A 34 -8.19 -15.40 5.39
CA ASP A 34 -7.60 -14.50 6.38
C ASP A 34 -8.52 -13.30 6.69
N ILE A 35 -9.21 -12.74 5.69
CA ILE A 35 -10.25 -11.71 5.86
C ILE A 35 -11.39 -12.24 6.75
N ALA A 36 -11.93 -13.41 6.43
CA ALA A 36 -13.04 -13.99 7.18
C ALA A 36 -12.63 -14.33 8.62
N GLN A 37 -11.40 -14.79 8.84
CA GLN A 37 -10.87 -15.10 10.16
C GLN A 37 -10.62 -13.84 10.99
N MET A 38 -10.13 -12.77 10.36
CA MET A 38 -9.94 -11.48 11.03
C MET A 38 -11.29 -10.82 11.39
N LEU A 39 -12.30 -10.89 10.52
CA LEU A 39 -13.66 -10.43 10.83
C LEU A 39 -14.25 -11.20 12.02
N LYS A 40 -14.07 -12.53 12.06
CA LYS A 40 -14.45 -13.35 13.22
C LYS A 40 -13.70 -12.97 14.49
N CYS A 41 -12.42 -12.60 14.39
CA CYS A 41 -11.62 -12.12 15.51
C CYS A 41 -12.11 -10.76 16.02
N TYR A 42 -12.42 -9.80 15.13
CA TYR A 42 -12.96 -8.49 15.51
C TYR A 42 -14.37 -8.56 16.10
N LEU A 43 -15.19 -9.52 15.64
CA LEU A 43 -16.50 -9.79 16.22
C LEU A 43 -16.42 -10.60 17.53
N GLY A 44 -15.22 -10.93 18.01
CA GLY A 44 -15.00 -11.63 19.27
C GLY A 44 -15.27 -13.14 19.24
N LEU A 45 -15.50 -13.74 18.06
CA LEU A 45 -15.78 -15.17 17.90
C LEU A 45 -14.51 -16.05 17.83
N SER A 46 -13.32 -15.46 17.75
CA SER A 46 -12.06 -16.20 17.67
C SER A 46 -10.92 -15.43 18.33
N GLY A 47 -10.15 -16.09 19.20
CA GLY A 47 -9.01 -15.48 19.91
C GLY A 47 -7.67 -15.57 19.18
N THR A 48 -7.64 -16.17 17.98
CA THR A 48 -6.39 -16.36 17.22
C THR A 48 -6.25 -15.29 16.15
N LYS A 49 -5.25 -14.41 16.30
CA LYS A 49 -4.87 -13.45 15.25
C LYS A 49 -4.38 -14.22 14.01
N PRO A 50 -4.86 -13.88 12.80
CA PRO A 50 -4.36 -14.48 11.56
C PRO A 50 -2.87 -14.18 11.40
N GLN A 51 -2.10 -15.20 11.03
CA GLN A 51 -0.66 -15.05 10.81
C GLN A 51 -0.44 -14.58 9.37
N PHE A 52 0.11 -13.37 9.21
CA PHE A 52 0.36 -12.78 7.90
C PHE A 52 1.73 -13.20 7.33
N GLY A 53 1.77 -13.41 6.01
CA GLY A 53 3.01 -13.56 5.24
C GLY A 53 3.68 -12.22 4.94
N ARG A 54 4.48 -12.18 3.86
CA ARG A 54 5.21 -10.99 3.41
C ARG A 54 4.34 -9.74 3.13
N PHE A 55 3.07 -9.93 2.77
CA PHE A 55 2.06 -8.87 2.67
C PHE A 55 0.76 -9.32 3.32
N SER A 56 0.19 -8.49 4.18
CA SER A 56 -1.16 -8.66 4.72
C SER A 56 -2.22 -8.37 3.66
N TRP A 57 -3.41 -8.94 3.80
CA TRP A 57 -4.55 -8.62 2.92
C TRP A 57 -4.93 -7.14 3.01
N VAL A 58 -4.70 -6.48 4.17
CA VAL A 58 -4.92 -5.04 4.36
C VAL A 58 -4.00 -4.23 3.44
N GLU A 59 -2.71 -4.54 3.43
CA GLU A 59 -1.71 -3.86 2.60
C GLU A 59 -1.98 -4.07 1.10
N LYS A 60 -2.43 -5.28 0.73
CA LYS A 60 -2.89 -5.55 -0.64
C LYS A 60 -4.08 -4.68 -1.00
N LEU A 61 -5.08 -4.58 -0.12
CA LEU A 61 -6.25 -3.73 -0.37
C LEU A 61 -5.91 -2.26 -0.46
N GLU A 62 -5.05 -1.75 0.42
CA GLU A 62 -4.56 -0.37 0.33
C GLU A 62 -3.91 -0.11 -1.03
N TYR A 63 -3.06 -1.03 -1.50
CA TYR A 63 -2.46 -0.93 -2.83
C TYR A 63 -3.50 -0.88 -3.94
N TYR A 64 -4.47 -1.80 -3.95
CA TYR A 64 -5.53 -1.82 -4.97
C TYR A 64 -6.44 -0.59 -4.90
N ALA A 65 -6.77 -0.11 -3.70
CA ALA A 65 -7.57 1.09 -3.50
C ALA A 65 -6.88 2.33 -4.09
N VAL A 66 -5.58 2.48 -3.84
CA VAL A 66 -4.79 3.59 -4.40
C VAL A 66 -4.68 3.49 -5.92
N VAL A 67 -4.42 2.29 -6.46
CA VAL A 67 -4.34 2.08 -7.91
C VAL A 67 -5.67 2.40 -8.60
N TRP A 68 -6.78 1.91 -8.04
CA TRP A 68 -8.12 2.18 -8.56
C TRP A 68 -8.49 3.66 -8.48
N GLY A 69 -8.34 4.28 -7.30
CA GLY A 69 -8.62 5.71 -7.12
C GLY A 69 -7.79 6.57 -8.07
N THR A 70 -6.52 6.24 -8.27
CA THR A 70 -5.66 6.95 -9.24
C THR A 70 -6.14 6.79 -10.67
N ALA A 71 -6.56 5.58 -11.07
CA ALA A 71 -7.11 5.33 -12.41
C ALA A 71 -8.38 6.15 -12.65
N VAL A 72 -9.31 6.17 -11.68
CA VAL A 72 -10.54 6.98 -11.76
C VAL A 72 -10.20 8.48 -11.83
N MET A 73 -9.31 8.97 -10.98
CA MET A 73 -8.90 10.39 -10.97
C MET A 73 -8.23 10.83 -12.27
N VAL A 74 -7.37 10.01 -12.87
CA VAL A 74 -6.72 10.33 -14.15
C VAL A 74 -7.73 10.30 -15.29
N THR A 75 -8.56 9.27 -15.39
CA THR A 75 -9.53 9.12 -16.48
C THR A 75 -10.59 10.23 -16.46
N THR A 76 -11.21 10.47 -15.30
CA THR A 76 -12.18 11.55 -15.14
C THR A 76 -11.54 12.93 -15.26
N GLY A 77 -10.32 13.12 -14.75
CA GLY A 77 -9.57 14.37 -14.89
C GLY A 77 -9.25 14.69 -16.36
N LEU A 78 -8.85 13.70 -17.16
CA LEU A 78 -8.61 13.88 -18.60
C LEU A 78 -9.91 14.21 -19.35
N ALA A 79 -11.02 13.55 -19.02
CA ALA A 79 -12.33 13.85 -19.62
C ALA A 79 -12.81 15.27 -19.32
N LEU A 80 -12.54 15.77 -18.11
CA LEU A 80 -12.87 17.15 -17.71
C LEU A 80 -11.91 18.18 -18.30
N TRP A 81 -10.63 17.84 -18.46
CA TRP A 81 -9.62 18.72 -19.06
C TRP A 81 -9.90 18.98 -20.54
N PHE A 82 -10.27 17.94 -21.29
CA PHE A 82 -10.56 18.02 -22.72
C PHE A 82 -12.07 18.04 -22.99
N GLU A 83 -12.78 19.00 -22.39
CA GLU A 83 -14.25 19.06 -22.44
C GLU A 83 -14.81 19.04 -23.87
N ALA A 84 -14.26 19.85 -24.79
CA ALA A 84 -14.74 19.92 -26.17
C ALA A 84 -14.62 18.58 -26.92
N GLN A 85 -13.50 17.88 -26.74
CA GLN A 85 -13.30 16.55 -27.31
C GLN A 85 -14.16 15.52 -26.59
N ALA A 86 -14.22 15.58 -25.26
CA ALA A 86 -15.01 14.66 -24.45
C ALA A 86 -16.49 14.72 -24.84
N LEU A 87 -17.08 15.91 -25.01
CA LEU A 87 -18.49 16.06 -25.42
C LEU A 87 -18.75 15.65 -26.88
N THR A 88 -17.71 15.51 -27.69
CA THR A 88 -17.84 14.96 -29.06
C THR A 88 -17.97 13.43 -29.03
N PHE A 89 -17.31 12.77 -28.07
CA PHE A 89 -17.30 11.31 -27.94
C PHE A 89 -18.25 10.76 -26.86
N LEU A 90 -18.56 11.57 -25.84
CA LEU A 90 -19.32 11.19 -24.67
C LEU A 90 -20.63 12.00 -24.61
N PRO A 91 -21.75 11.34 -24.29
CA PRO A 91 -23.00 12.03 -23.99
C PRO A 91 -22.85 12.98 -22.79
N LEU A 92 -23.62 14.08 -22.79
CA LEU A 92 -23.60 15.09 -21.72
C LEU A 92 -23.78 14.49 -20.31
N TRP A 93 -24.64 13.48 -20.17
CA TRP A 93 -24.90 12.82 -18.89
C TRP A 93 -23.67 12.09 -18.34
N VAL A 94 -22.84 11.50 -19.21
CA VAL A 94 -21.59 10.83 -18.82
C VAL A 94 -20.59 11.84 -18.29
N TRP A 95 -20.52 13.02 -18.91
CA TRP A 95 -19.65 14.08 -18.45
C TRP A 95 -20.08 14.64 -17.09
N HIS A 96 -21.39 14.77 -16.84
CA HIS A 96 -21.90 15.14 -15.51
C HIS A 96 -21.56 14.10 -14.45
N ILE A 97 -21.68 12.82 -14.76
CA ILE A 97 -21.26 11.73 -13.86
C ILE A 97 -19.75 11.79 -13.62
N ALA A 98 -18.94 11.97 -14.66
CA ALA A 98 -17.49 12.06 -14.53
C ALA A 98 -17.07 13.20 -13.60
N ARG A 99 -17.73 14.37 -13.70
CA ARG A 99 -17.53 15.49 -12.77
C ARG A 99 -17.89 15.11 -11.33
N LEU A 100 -19.05 14.48 -11.14
CA LEU A 100 -19.53 14.08 -9.83
C LEU A 100 -18.57 13.08 -9.17
N VAL A 101 -18.22 12.03 -9.90
CA VAL A 101 -17.29 10.97 -9.46
C VAL A 101 -15.92 11.56 -9.17
N HIS A 102 -15.37 12.42 -10.05
CA HIS A 102 -14.07 13.05 -9.83
C HIS A 102 -14.05 13.87 -8.53
N SER A 103 -15.08 14.67 -8.29
CA SER A 103 -15.16 15.50 -7.07
C SER A 103 -15.30 14.66 -5.80
N TYR A 104 -16.12 13.60 -5.82
CA TYR A 104 -16.27 12.73 -4.65
C TYR A 104 -15.03 11.89 -4.38
N GLU A 105 -14.42 11.30 -5.40
CA GLU A 105 -13.16 10.57 -5.27
C GLU A 105 -12.03 11.48 -4.78
N ALA A 106 -11.95 12.73 -5.27
CA ALA A 106 -10.97 13.70 -4.78
C ALA A 106 -11.14 13.97 -3.27
N LEU A 107 -12.39 14.12 -2.81
CA LEU A 107 -12.69 14.32 -1.40
C LEU A 107 -12.36 13.08 -0.56
N LEU A 108 -12.75 11.88 -1.04
CA LEU A 108 -12.47 10.62 -0.37
C LEU A 108 -10.96 10.37 -0.27
N ALA A 109 -10.22 10.61 -1.35
CA ALA A 109 -8.76 10.49 -1.38
C ALA A 109 -8.10 11.48 -0.42
N PHE A 110 -8.56 12.74 -0.39
CA PHE A 110 -8.05 13.75 0.54
C PHE A 110 -8.29 13.35 2.00
N LEU A 111 -9.51 12.92 2.35
CA LEU A 111 -9.85 12.48 3.70
C LEU A 111 -9.08 11.20 4.09
N SER A 112 -8.96 10.24 3.17
CA SER A 112 -8.20 9.02 3.37
C SER A 112 -6.74 9.34 3.67
N VAL A 113 -6.08 10.14 2.83
CA VAL A 113 -4.69 10.54 3.05
C VAL A 113 -4.55 11.26 4.39
N ILE A 114 -5.43 12.17 4.76
CA ILE A 114 -5.30 12.88 6.05
C ILE A 114 -5.52 11.91 7.21
N VAL A 115 -6.70 11.31 7.32
CA VAL A 115 -7.10 10.54 8.51
C VAL A 115 -6.27 9.28 8.66
N TRP A 116 -6.11 8.51 7.56
CA TRP A 116 -5.37 7.25 7.59
C TRP A 116 -3.88 7.48 7.83
N HIS A 117 -3.27 8.43 7.11
CA HIS A 117 -1.84 8.67 7.24
C HIS A 117 -1.48 9.26 8.60
N LEU A 118 -2.24 10.25 9.09
CA LEU A 118 -2.02 10.80 10.43
C LEU A 118 -2.11 9.69 11.48
N TYR A 119 -3.12 8.83 11.38
CA TYR A 119 -3.25 7.71 12.30
C TYR A 119 -2.06 6.75 12.24
N HIS A 120 -1.72 6.24 11.06
CA HIS A 120 -0.69 5.21 10.92
C HIS A 120 0.73 5.71 11.17
N VAL A 121 1.02 6.95 10.81
CA VAL A 121 2.38 7.52 10.91
C VAL A 121 2.63 8.14 12.28
N HIS A 122 1.62 8.78 12.89
CA HIS A 122 1.81 9.53 14.15
C HIS A 122 1.14 8.89 15.36
N PHE A 123 -0.08 8.36 15.21
CA PHE A 123 -0.93 7.99 16.35
C PHE A 123 -1.04 6.48 16.61
N LYS A 124 -0.46 5.62 15.75
CA LYS A 124 -0.49 4.17 15.95
C LYS A 124 0.30 3.80 17.23
N PRO A 125 -0.30 3.04 18.16
CA PRO A 125 0.38 2.61 19.37
C PRO A 125 1.60 1.75 19.02
N GLY A 126 2.79 2.19 19.42
CA GLY A 126 4.08 1.54 19.12
C GLY A 126 5.05 2.36 18.25
N VAL A 127 4.58 3.41 17.57
CA VAL A 127 5.42 4.27 16.70
C VAL A 127 5.31 5.78 17.01
N PHE A 128 4.68 6.13 18.13
CA PHE A 128 4.61 7.50 18.62
C PHE A 128 6.01 8.05 18.93
N PRO A 129 6.37 9.28 18.52
CA PRO A 129 5.54 10.33 17.89
C PRO A 129 5.49 10.31 16.35
N MET A 130 6.34 9.51 15.69
CA MET A 130 6.43 9.40 14.23
C MET A 130 7.17 8.12 13.82
N ASN A 131 6.63 7.35 12.88
CA ASN A 131 7.37 6.24 12.26
C ASN A 131 8.54 6.75 11.39
N SER A 132 9.78 6.42 11.79
CA SER A 132 11.00 6.84 11.06
C SER A 132 11.24 6.10 9.74
N ALA A 133 10.43 5.07 9.43
CA ALA A 133 10.54 4.32 8.18
C ALA A 133 10.29 5.19 6.94
N TRP A 134 9.46 6.22 7.04
CA TRP A 134 9.26 7.23 5.99
C TRP A 134 10.58 7.95 5.60
N LEU A 135 11.51 8.09 6.55
CA LEU A 135 12.69 8.96 6.43
C LEU A 135 13.95 8.14 6.14
N THR A 136 14.08 7.01 6.83
CA THR A 136 15.27 6.13 6.73
C THR A 136 15.05 4.92 5.85
N GLY A 137 13.79 4.59 5.50
CA GLY A 137 13.44 3.35 4.80
C GLY A 137 13.68 2.09 5.63
N LYS A 138 13.94 2.20 6.94
CA LYS A 138 14.27 1.08 7.82
C LYS A 138 13.16 0.87 8.85
N ILE A 139 12.78 -0.39 9.04
CA ILE A 139 11.88 -0.85 10.11
C ILE A 139 12.69 -1.67 11.12
N SER A 140 12.37 -1.57 12.41
CA SER A 140 13.05 -2.38 13.43
C SER A 140 12.65 -3.85 13.28
N LEU A 141 13.61 -4.75 13.47
CA LEU A 141 13.38 -6.20 13.32
C LEU A 141 12.25 -6.69 14.23
N ARG A 142 12.18 -6.17 15.46
CA ARG A 142 11.11 -6.51 16.41
C ARG A 142 9.72 -6.14 15.88
N HIS A 143 9.57 -4.95 15.30
CA HIS A 143 8.29 -4.50 14.75
C HIS A 143 7.90 -5.31 13.50
N TRP A 144 8.89 -5.63 12.65
CA TRP A 144 8.68 -6.46 11.47
C TRP A 144 8.25 -7.90 11.83
N LEU A 145 8.84 -8.49 12.87
CA LEU A 145 8.47 -9.83 13.37
C LEU A 145 7.08 -9.86 14.02
N GLU A 146 6.67 -8.76 14.67
CA GLU A 146 5.34 -8.62 15.26
C GLU A 146 4.24 -8.49 14.17
N GLU A 147 4.55 -7.87 13.03
CA GLU A 147 3.60 -7.65 11.93
C GLU A 147 3.58 -8.78 10.89
N HIS A 148 4.71 -9.43 10.62
CA HIS A 148 4.87 -10.47 9.59
C HIS A 148 5.46 -11.79 10.14
N PRO A 149 4.76 -12.48 11.06
CA PRO A 149 5.31 -13.64 11.75
C PRO A 149 5.60 -14.84 10.83
N LEU A 150 4.98 -14.94 9.65
CA LEU A 150 5.27 -16.03 8.69
C LEU A 150 6.44 -15.74 7.75
N ASP A 151 6.83 -14.48 7.55
CA ASP A 151 8.02 -14.12 6.74
C ASP A 151 9.32 -14.27 7.56
N ALA A 152 9.19 -14.32 8.89
CA ALA A 152 10.26 -14.53 9.84
C ALA A 152 10.84 -15.96 9.88
N GLN A 153 10.10 -16.95 9.41
CA GLN A 153 10.58 -18.33 9.32
C GLN A 153 11.28 -18.53 7.97
N PRO A 154 12.52 -19.05 7.94
CA PRO A 154 13.72 -18.23 7.74
C PRO A 154 14.21 -18.18 6.28
N ALA A 155 14.52 -16.98 5.79
CA ALA A 155 15.68 -16.81 4.92
C ALA A 155 16.88 -16.48 5.82
N PRO A 156 18.02 -17.18 5.72
CA PRO A 156 19.17 -16.92 6.58
C PRO A 156 19.65 -15.50 6.33
N PHE A 157 19.39 -14.63 7.30
CA PHE A 157 19.95 -13.29 7.38
C PHE A 157 21.46 -13.44 7.28
N LYS A 158 22.01 -13.05 6.13
CA LYS A 158 23.46 -13.05 5.88
C LYS A 158 24.06 -12.09 6.90
N ARG A 159 24.61 -12.64 7.99
CA ARG A 159 25.58 -11.96 8.86
C ARG A 159 26.66 -11.38 7.95
N ARG A 160 26.59 -10.09 7.66
CA ARG A 160 27.66 -9.39 6.94
C ARG A 160 28.13 -8.12 7.64
N ASP A 161 27.51 -7.77 8.77
CA ASP A 161 27.79 -6.53 9.48
C ASP A 161 28.26 -6.75 10.93
N ALA A 162 28.37 -8.00 11.39
CA ALA A 162 28.82 -8.35 12.75
C ALA A 162 30.29 -8.83 12.82
N GLU A 163 31.02 -8.81 11.71
CA GLU A 163 32.42 -9.30 11.65
C GLU A 163 33.42 -8.16 11.36
N ARG A 164 32.98 -6.90 11.38
CA ARG A 164 33.85 -5.73 11.12
C ARG A 164 34.19 -4.91 12.37
N THR A 165 33.67 -5.26 13.55
CA THR A 165 33.95 -4.51 14.80
C THR A 165 34.78 -5.26 15.84
N ASP A 166 35.29 -6.45 15.52
CA ASP A 166 36.05 -7.29 16.46
C ASP A 166 37.52 -7.45 16.02
N GLY A 167 38.06 -6.46 15.29
CA GLY A 167 39.41 -6.45 14.75
C GLY A 167 40.38 -5.41 15.35
N GLU A 168 39.94 -4.62 16.33
CA GLU A 168 40.80 -3.63 17.00
C GLU A 168 40.82 -3.90 18.52
N CYS A 169 41.63 -4.89 18.91
CA CYS A 169 42.32 -4.94 20.22
C CYS A 169 43.30 -6.12 20.23
N ASN A 170 44.48 -5.93 19.63
CA ASN A 170 45.75 -6.46 20.11
C ASN A 170 46.91 -5.93 19.25
N GLY A 171 47.75 -5.11 19.87
CA GLY A 171 48.95 -4.48 19.31
C GLY A 171 49.45 -3.38 20.22
#